data_AF-A0A3P6DVX5-F1
#
_entry.id   AF-A0A3P6DVX5-F1
#
_cell.length_a   1.000
_cell.length_b   1.000
_cell.length_c   1.000
_cell.angle_alpha   90.00
_cell.angle_beta   90.00
_cell.angle_gamma   90.00
#
_symmetry.space_group_name_H-M   'P 1'
#
loop_
_entity.id
_entity.type
_entity.pdbx_description
1 polymer ?
#
loop_
_entity_poly.entity_id
_entity_poly.type
_entity_poly.pdbx_seq_one_letter_code
_entity_poly.pdbx_strand_id
1 'polypeptide(L)'
;SKWRQKVKGSSSHWFYILLTPTKWLIDTVCRLLSHHMDAGINLLRLRYTKHPEWFRSDRFCILDAVFTQMWTAKYSEFLASPANPDGSGKLLPPGALDYYTGEEPAYSRSNKTWAREIDDIYAPLLVKNDHWVACWISIPRRRIVIWDSEIAYATDAEIAKAHMLPYMLRMLSTGAERELYTVDFTHERESGVPQNKQSGDCGVYCLKYIECHALGMPFPPHELINGTEKRDYKHLGLYD
;
A
#
# COMPACT_ATOMS: atom_id res chain seq x y z
N SER A 1 40.62 3.39 8.47
CA SER A 1 39.71 2.29 8.87
C SER A 1 38.81 1.96 7.70
N LYS A 2 38.72 0.68 7.30
CA LYS A 2 37.92 0.25 6.15
C LYS A 2 36.44 0.36 6.50
N TRP A 3 35.77 1.41 6.02
CA TRP A 3 34.32 1.48 6.01
C TRP A 3 33.79 0.25 5.29
N ARG A 4 32.97 -0.56 5.98
CA ARG A 4 32.41 -1.81 5.47
C ARG A 4 31.71 -1.53 4.12
N GLN A 5 32.12 -2.22 3.06
CA GLN A 5 31.34 -2.27 1.81
C GLN A 5 29.92 -2.71 2.17
N LYS A 6 28.93 -1.84 1.90
CA LYS A 6 27.52 -2.15 2.15
C LYS A 6 27.05 -3.13 1.07
N VAL A 7 26.74 -4.35 1.48
CA VAL A 7 26.31 -5.42 0.58
C VAL A 7 24.97 -5.04 -0.08
N LYS A 8 24.93 -4.99 -1.41
CA LYS A 8 23.72 -4.69 -2.18
C LYS A 8 22.60 -5.67 -1.77
N GLY A 9 21.42 -5.16 -1.42
CA GLY A 9 20.27 -5.96 -0.97
C GLY A 9 20.21 -6.27 0.54
N SER A 10 21.20 -5.88 1.35
CA SER A 10 21.12 -6.01 2.82
C SER A 10 20.28 -4.91 3.47
N SER A 11 19.79 -5.14 4.70
CA SER A 11 19.13 -4.11 5.52
C SER A 11 20.02 -2.86 5.69
N SER A 12 21.33 -3.04 5.88
CA SER A 12 22.29 -1.93 5.96
C SER A 12 22.41 -1.10 4.66
N HIS A 13 22.19 -1.73 3.51
CA HIS A 13 22.13 -1.06 2.21
C HIS A 13 20.78 -0.39 1.99
N TRP A 14 19.69 -0.97 2.51
CA TRP A 14 18.36 -0.36 2.58
C TRP A 14 18.40 0.98 3.34
N PHE A 15 18.90 0.98 4.57
CA PHE A 15 19.01 2.22 5.36
C PHE A 15 19.89 3.25 4.66
N TYR A 16 20.97 2.82 3.99
CA TYR A 16 21.84 3.74 3.24
C TYR A 16 21.15 4.43 2.07
N ILE A 17 20.35 3.70 1.29
CA ILE A 17 19.58 4.28 0.18
C ILE A 17 18.54 5.26 0.76
N LEU A 18 17.81 4.85 1.79
CA LEU A 18 16.80 5.69 2.45
C LEU A 18 17.41 6.99 3.04
N LEU A 19 18.64 6.92 3.55
CA LEU A 19 19.38 8.01 4.17
C LEU A 19 20.10 8.95 3.18
N THR A 20 20.19 8.60 1.89
CA THR A 20 20.92 9.40 0.90
C THR A 20 19.92 10.22 0.06
N PRO A 21 19.88 11.57 0.19
CA PRO A 21 19.10 12.41 -0.70
C PRO A 21 19.50 12.17 -2.16
N THR A 22 18.54 12.25 -3.09
CA THR A 22 18.70 12.09 -4.56
C THR A 22 19.07 10.72 -5.10
N LYS A 23 19.36 9.73 -4.25
CA LYS A 23 19.36 8.33 -4.70
C LYS A 23 17.92 7.85 -4.69
N TRP A 24 17.37 7.70 -5.89
CA TRP A 24 16.25 6.80 -6.12
C TRP A 24 16.51 5.48 -5.37
N LEU A 25 15.44 4.74 -5.05
CA LEU A 25 15.54 3.31 -4.73
C LEU A 25 16.10 2.44 -5.91
N ILE A 26 16.76 3.04 -6.90
CA ILE A 26 17.39 2.46 -8.11
C ILE A 26 18.64 1.64 -7.72
N ASP A 27 18.98 0.51 -8.34
CA ASP A 27 18.78 0.10 -9.73
C ASP A 27 18.71 -1.42 -9.88
N THR A 28 17.98 -1.86 -10.92
CA THR A 28 17.58 -3.19 -11.45
C THR A 28 16.17 -3.70 -11.08
N VAL A 29 15.21 -3.28 -11.92
CA VAL A 29 13.84 -3.79 -12.11
C VAL A 29 12.90 -3.51 -10.92
N CYS A 30 11.60 -3.27 -11.18
CA CYS A 30 10.52 -3.05 -10.20
C CYS A 30 10.59 -3.93 -8.93
N ARG A 31 11.28 -5.08 -8.99
CA ARG A 31 11.62 -5.95 -7.85
C ARG A 31 12.38 -5.24 -6.72
N LEU A 32 13.40 -4.43 -7.02
CA LEU A 32 14.17 -3.73 -5.98
C LEU A 32 13.36 -2.60 -5.32
N LEU A 33 12.60 -1.83 -6.12
CA LEU A 33 11.66 -0.82 -5.61
C LEU A 33 10.64 -1.46 -4.64
N SER A 34 10.22 -2.68 -4.93
CA SER A 34 9.23 -3.40 -4.15
C SER A 34 9.78 -3.95 -2.84
N HIS A 35 11.03 -4.45 -2.81
CA HIS A 35 11.65 -4.89 -1.56
C HIS A 35 11.80 -3.75 -0.53
N HIS A 36 12.13 -2.54 -1.01
CA HIS A 36 12.24 -1.39 -0.13
C HIS A 36 10.88 -0.94 0.42
N MET A 37 9.85 -0.93 -0.44
CA MET A 37 8.47 -0.68 -0.06
C MET A 37 7.98 -1.72 0.96
N ASP A 38 8.17 -3.01 0.68
CA ASP A 38 7.78 -4.11 1.57
C ASP A 38 8.47 -4.03 2.92
N ALA A 39 9.75 -3.66 2.98
CA ALA A 39 10.43 -3.44 4.26
C ALA A 39 9.77 -2.34 5.09
N GLY A 40 9.39 -1.20 4.48
CA GLY A 40 8.66 -0.13 5.16
C GLY A 40 7.28 -0.59 5.67
N ILE A 41 6.54 -1.31 4.83
CA ILE A 41 5.21 -1.84 5.17
C ILE A 41 5.32 -2.92 6.25
N ASN A 42 6.32 -3.79 6.19
CA ASN A 42 6.60 -4.80 7.21
C ASN A 42 6.89 -4.16 8.56
N LEU A 43 7.65 -3.05 8.60
CA LEU A 43 7.89 -2.31 9.83
C LEU A 43 6.59 -1.72 10.41
N LEU A 44 5.72 -1.15 9.56
CA LEU A 44 4.40 -0.65 9.99
C LEU A 44 3.49 -1.79 10.49
N ARG A 45 3.45 -2.92 9.79
CA ARG A 45 2.70 -4.12 10.20
C ARG A 45 3.22 -4.69 11.52
N LEU A 46 4.54 -4.75 11.70
CA LEU A 46 5.15 -5.20 12.95
C LEU A 46 4.77 -4.25 14.09
N ARG A 47 4.86 -2.94 13.87
CA ARG A 47 4.44 -1.93 14.86
C ARG A 47 2.96 -2.10 15.22
N TYR A 48 2.09 -2.28 14.24
CA TYR A 48 0.67 -2.55 14.47
C TYR A 48 0.42 -3.84 15.25
N THR A 49 1.15 -4.91 14.94
CA THR A 49 1.02 -6.19 15.66
C THR A 49 1.47 -6.08 17.12
N LYS A 50 2.49 -5.26 17.40
CA LYS A 50 3.04 -5.07 18.75
C LYS A 50 2.29 -4.04 19.58
N HIS A 51 1.78 -3.00 18.93
CA HIS A 51 1.18 -1.83 19.55
C HIS A 51 -0.08 -1.38 18.79
N PRO A 52 -1.15 -2.21 18.74
CA PRO A 52 -2.39 -1.84 18.07
C PRO A 52 -3.03 -0.59 18.67
N GLU A 53 -2.79 -0.32 19.96
CA GLU A 53 -3.31 0.85 20.69
C GLU A 53 -2.78 2.20 20.21
N TRP A 54 -1.69 2.23 19.44
CA TRP A 54 -1.16 3.45 18.84
C TRP A 54 -1.89 3.87 17.57
N PHE A 55 -2.70 2.98 17.01
CA PHE A 55 -3.41 3.20 15.76
C PHE A 55 -4.84 3.61 16.03
N ARG A 56 -5.45 4.28 15.05
CA ARG A 56 -6.84 4.75 15.14
C ARG A 56 -7.88 3.63 15.23
N SER A 57 -7.49 2.40 14.89
CA SER A 57 -8.36 1.22 14.77
C SER A 57 -7.51 -0.05 14.85
N ASP A 58 -8.09 -1.14 15.36
CA ASP A 58 -7.53 -2.50 15.37
C ASP A 58 -8.17 -3.41 14.30
N ARG A 59 -8.92 -2.79 13.39
CA ARG A 59 -9.67 -3.43 12.29
C ARG A 59 -9.19 -2.94 10.94
N PHE A 60 -7.88 -2.82 10.76
CA PHE A 60 -7.29 -2.54 9.46
C PHE A 60 -6.17 -3.51 9.09
N CYS A 61 -5.87 -3.60 7.80
CA CYS A 61 -4.70 -4.30 7.28
C CYS A 61 -3.92 -3.41 6.30
N ILE A 62 -2.63 -3.74 6.11
CA ILE A 62 -1.76 -3.08 5.13
C ILE A 62 -1.24 -4.15 4.16
N LEU A 63 -1.55 -4.00 2.88
CA LEU A 63 -1.15 -4.90 1.82
C LEU A 63 0.31 -4.64 1.40
N ASP A 64 0.93 -5.63 0.78
CA ASP A 64 2.32 -5.56 0.32
C ASP A 64 2.42 -5.12 -1.15
N ALA A 65 3.64 -4.92 -1.62
CA ALA A 65 3.91 -4.56 -3.01
C ALA A 65 3.57 -5.69 -4.00
N VAL A 66 3.57 -6.95 -3.54
CA VAL A 66 3.28 -8.12 -4.38
C VAL A 66 1.83 -8.10 -4.81
N PHE A 67 0.89 -7.88 -3.89
CA PHE A 67 -0.53 -7.72 -4.17
C PHE A 67 -0.77 -6.74 -5.32
N THR A 68 -0.16 -5.56 -5.21
CA THR A 68 -0.31 -4.47 -6.15
C THR A 68 0.28 -4.76 -7.52
N GLN A 69 1.45 -5.40 -7.57
CA GLN A 69 2.04 -5.80 -8.84
C GLN A 69 1.17 -6.83 -9.55
N MET A 70 0.67 -7.81 -8.80
CA MET A 70 -0.24 -8.84 -9.34
C MET A 70 -1.51 -8.20 -9.90
N TRP A 71 -2.10 -7.26 -9.17
CA TRP A 71 -3.27 -6.53 -9.63
C TRP A 71 -3.02 -5.71 -10.88
N THR A 72 -1.92 -4.96 -10.91
CA THR A 72 -1.54 -4.18 -12.08
C THR A 72 -1.35 -5.08 -13.30
N ALA A 73 -0.69 -6.23 -13.12
CA ALA A 73 -0.45 -7.16 -14.21
C ALA A 73 -1.74 -7.83 -14.73
N LYS A 74 -2.72 -8.05 -13.85
CA LYS A 74 -3.98 -8.74 -14.17
C LYS A 74 -5.15 -7.83 -14.49
N TYR A 75 -4.99 -6.51 -14.40
CA TYR A 75 -6.08 -5.56 -14.61
C TYR A 75 -6.70 -5.64 -16.01
N SER A 76 -5.87 -5.73 -17.06
CA SER A 76 -6.36 -5.86 -18.44
C SER A 76 -7.12 -7.17 -18.67
N GLU A 77 -6.63 -8.28 -18.12
CA GLU A 77 -7.30 -9.59 -18.15
C GLU A 77 -8.65 -9.53 -17.41
N PHE A 78 -8.69 -8.87 -16.25
CA PHE A 78 -9.93 -8.66 -15.49
C PHE A 78 -10.97 -7.86 -16.27
N LEU A 79 -10.56 -6.77 -16.93
CA LEU A 79 -11.46 -5.97 -17.76
C LEU A 79 -12.01 -6.77 -18.95
N ALA A 80 -11.18 -7.57 -19.60
CA ALA A 80 -11.56 -8.40 -20.74
C ALA A 80 -12.36 -9.66 -20.36
N SER A 81 -12.31 -10.09 -19.09
CA SER A 81 -12.99 -11.31 -18.65
C SER A 81 -14.53 -11.15 -18.71
N PRO A 82 -15.24 -12.16 -19.26
CA PRO A 82 -16.69 -12.12 -19.33
C PRO A 82 -17.29 -12.12 -17.93
N ALA A 83 -18.36 -11.34 -17.74
CA ALA A 83 -19.16 -11.36 -16.53
C ALA A 83 -20.52 -12.00 -16.82
N ASN A 84 -21.05 -12.70 -15.83
CA ASN A 84 -22.43 -13.16 -15.78
C ASN A 84 -23.39 -11.95 -15.76
N PRO A 85 -24.69 -12.14 -16.06
CA PRO A 85 -25.68 -11.05 -16.03
C PRO A 85 -25.77 -10.30 -14.69
N ASP A 86 -25.43 -10.96 -13.57
CA ASP A 86 -25.39 -10.38 -12.22
C ASP A 86 -24.05 -9.66 -11.91
N GLY A 87 -23.14 -9.61 -12.87
CA GLY A 87 -21.80 -9.04 -12.76
C GLY A 87 -20.74 -10.00 -12.21
N SER A 88 -21.11 -11.22 -11.79
CA SER A 88 -20.17 -12.21 -11.24
C SER A 88 -19.35 -12.94 -12.32
N GLY A 89 -18.42 -13.83 -11.93
CA GLY A 89 -17.75 -14.73 -12.87
C GLY A 89 -16.49 -14.18 -13.55
N LYS A 90 -16.16 -12.90 -13.35
CA LYS A 90 -14.85 -12.37 -13.74
C LYS A 90 -13.72 -13.05 -12.96
N LEU A 91 -12.59 -13.25 -13.65
CA LEU A 91 -11.40 -13.88 -13.07
C LEU A 91 -10.74 -12.95 -12.05
N LEU A 92 -10.54 -13.47 -10.84
CA LEU A 92 -9.74 -12.82 -9.81
C LEU A 92 -8.26 -13.21 -9.95
N PRO A 93 -7.32 -12.31 -9.60
CA PRO A 93 -5.91 -12.66 -9.53
C PRO A 93 -5.65 -13.83 -8.57
N PRO A 94 -4.64 -14.68 -8.82
CA PRO A 94 -4.20 -15.70 -7.88
C PRO A 94 -3.92 -15.10 -6.49
N GLY A 95 -4.16 -15.87 -5.42
CA GLY A 95 -3.96 -15.41 -4.04
C GLY A 95 -5.03 -14.45 -3.51
N ALA A 96 -6.03 -14.05 -4.32
CA ALA A 96 -7.12 -13.19 -3.88
C ALA A 96 -7.82 -13.69 -2.61
N LEU A 97 -8.04 -15.01 -2.50
CA LEU A 97 -8.61 -15.64 -1.31
C LEU A 97 -7.69 -15.47 -0.09
N ASP A 98 -6.40 -15.74 -0.26
CA ASP A 98 -5.40 -15.67 0.81
C ASP A 98 -5.28 -14.26 1.39
N TYR A 99 -5.36 -13.23 0.55
CA TYR A 99 -5.44 -11.84 1.02
C TYR A 99 -6.76 -11.55 1.73
N TYR A 100 -7.88 -12.00 1.17
CA TYR A 100 -9.21 -11.79 1.74
C TYR A 100 -9.39 -12.44 3.13
N THR A 101 -8.83 -13.63 3.34
CA THR A 101 -8.82 -14.33 4.64
C THR A 101 -7.69 -13.89 5.56
N GLY A 102 -6.79 -13.02 5.09
CA GLY A 102 -5.68 -12.48 5.86
C GLY A 102 -4.52 -13.46 6.09
N GLU A 103 -4.43 -14.52 5.27
CA GLU A 103 -3.29 -15.45 5.20
C GLU A 103 -2.07 -14.81 4.52
N GLU A 104 -2.31 -13.91 3.59
CA GLU A 104 -1.30 -13.01 3.03
C GLU A 104 -1.52 -11.57 3.54
N PRO A 105 -0.43 -10.79 3.72
CA PRO A 105 0.97 -11.19 3.55
C PRO A 105 1.49 -12.13 4.66
N ALA A 106 2.36 -13.08 4.31
CA ALA A 106 2.88 -14.09 5.26
C ALA A 106 3.64 -13.47 6.45
N TYR A 107 4.33 -12.34 6.24
CA TYR A 107 4.94 -11.58 7.33
C TYR A 107 3.89 -10.78 8.08
N SER A 108 3.79 -11.01 9.39
CA SER A 108 2.74 -10.44 10.26
C SER A 108 1.33 -10.80 9.80
N ARG A 109 1.14 -12.08 9.41
CA ARG A 109 -0.14 -12.66 9.03
C ARG A 109 -1.22 -12.34 10.06
N SER A 110 -2.35 -11.81 9.59
CA SER A 110 -3.45 -11.38 10.48
C SER A 110 -4.46 -12.48 10.76
N ASN A 111 -4.70 -13.38 9.80
CA ASN A 111 -5.83 -14.32 9.78
C ASN A 111 -7.20 -13.66 10.01
N LYS A 112 -7.31 -12.36 9.69
CA LYS A 112 -8.54 -11.59 9.84
C LYS A 112 -9.22 -11.45 8.48
N THR A 113 -10.47 -11.90 8.41
CA THR A 113 -11.24 -11.85 7.16
C THR A 113 -11.73 -10.44 6.87
N TRP A 114 -11.59 -10.00 5.62
CA TRP A 114 -12.07 -8.69 5.19
C TRP A 114 -13.59 -8.56 5.36
N ALA A 115 -14.05 -7.35 5.64
CA ALA A 115 -15.45 -7.01 5.91
C ALA A 115 -16.02 -7.56 7.24
N ARG A 116 -15.50 -8.69 7.73
CA ARG A 116 -15.88 -9.29 9.02
C ARG A 116 -15.04 -8.75 10.18
N GLU A 117 -13.72 -8.74 9.99
CA GLU A 117 -12.74 -8.38 11.02
C GLU A 117 -11.86 -7.18 10.61
N ILE A 118 -11.81 -6.89 9.31
CA ILE A 118 -11.11 -5.75 8.74
C ILE A 118 -12.11 -4.80 8.07
N ASP A 119 -12.07 -3.54 8.48
CA ASP A 119 -12.91 -2.46 7.98
C ASP A 119 -12.14 -1.53 7.02
N ASP A 120 -10.85 -1.31 7.28
CA ASP A 120 -10.00 -0.42 6.49
C ASP A 120 -8.83 -1.20 5.88
N ILE A 121 -8.52 -0.95 4.61
CA ILE A 121 -7.40 -1.57 3.89
C ILE A 121 -6.49 -0.47 3.36
N TYR A 122 -5.20 -0.59 3.62
CA TYR A 122 -4.17 0.27 3.04
C TYR A 122 -3.39 -0.51 1.99
N ALA A 123 -3.23 0.06 0.80
CA ALA A 123 -2.50 -0.58 -0.28
C ALA A 123 -1.53 0.42 -0.94
N PRO A 124 -0.22 0.11 -1.02
CA PRO A 124 0.69 0.86 -1.88
C PRO A 124 0.41 0.49 -3.34
N LEU A 125 -0.04 1.41 -4.19
CA LEU A 125 -0.30 1.12 -5.60
C LEU A 125 0.87 1.57 -6.49
N LEU A 126 1.32 0.69 -7.40
CA LEU A 126 2.38 0.97 -8.36
C LEU A 126 1.75 1.34 -9.70
N VAL A 127 1.77 2.63 -10.00
CA VAL A 127 1.24 3.24 -11.21
C VAL A 127 2.37 3.37 -12.23
N LYS A 128 2.06 3.10 -13.51
CA LYS A 128 3.03 3.16 -14.64
C LYS A 128 4.32 2.35 -14.45
N ASN A 129 4.33 1.41 -13.49
CA ASN A 129 5.46 0.58 -13.08
C ASN A 129 6.63 1.32 -12.40
N ASP A 130 6.48 2.61 -12.09
CA ASP A 130 7.55 3.44 -11.51
C ASP A 130 7.08 4.45 -10.44
N HIS A 131 5.78 4.66 -10.27
CA HIS A 131 5.24 5.64 -9.34
C HIS A 131 4.38 5.01 -8.25
N TRP A 132 4.71 5.26 -6.98
CA TRP A 132 3.96 4.75 -5.85
C TRP A 132 2.93 5.76 -5.36
N VAL A 133 1.68 5.33 -5.25
CA VAL A 133 0.58 6.09 -4.64
C VAL A 133 0.01 5.30 -3.46
N ALA A 134 -0.44 5.97 -2.40
CA ALA A 134 -1.10 5.29 -1.30
C ALA A 134 -2.61 5.21 -1.55
N CYS A 135 -3.19 4.04 -1.32
CA CYS A 135 -4.62 3.81 -1.41
C CYS A 135 -5.16 3.44 -0.03
N TRP A 136 -6.22 4.11 0.40
CA TRP A 136 -7.01 3.73 1.57
C TRP A 136 -8.42 3.35 1.11
N ILE A 137 -8.87 2.19 1.56
CA ILE A 137 -10.19 1.66 1.23
C ILE A 137 -10.92 1.43 2.54
N SER A 138 -12.06 2.10 2.70
CA SER A 138 -12.96 1.89 3.83
C SER A 138 -14.15 1.06 3.37
N ILE A 139 -14.20 -0.20 3.80
CA ILE A 139 -15.25 -1.15 3.43
C ILE A 139 -16.61 -0.67 3.94
N PRO A 140 -16.79 -0.29 5.23
CA PRO A 140 -18.09 0.15 5.73
C PRO A 140 -18.61 1.41 5.04
N ARG A 141 -17.69 2.30 4.62
CA ARG A 141 -18.05 3.56 3.94
C ARG A 141 -18.13 3.42 2.43
N ARG A 142 -17.77 2.25 1.88
CA ARG A 142 -17.61 2.02 0.44
C ARG A 142 -16.82 3.13 -0.25
N ARG A 143 -15.70 3.55 0.37
CA ARG A 143 -14.90 4.69 -0.08
C ARG A 143 -13.47 4.25 -0.39
N ILE A 144 -12.98 4.66 -1.54
CA ILE A 144 -11.58 4.52 -1.98
C ILE A 144 -11.01 5.92 -2.04
N VAL A 145 -9.88 6.13 -1.37
CA VAL A 145 -9.15 7.40 -1.36
C VAL A 145 -7.72 7.15 -1.80
N ILE A 146 -7.28 7.94 -2.76
CA ILE A 146 -5.91 7.88 -3.28
C ILE A 146 -5.16 9.12 -2.82
N TRP A 147 -4.03 8.90 -2.15
CA TRP A 147 -3.05 9.94 -1.84
C TRP A 147 -1.87 9.82 -2.79
N ASP A 148 -1.76 10.80 -3.66
CA ASP A 148 -0.72 10.88 -4.67
C ASP A 148 0.18 12.07 -4.41
N SER A 149 1.48 11.81 -4.27
CA SER A 149 2.48 12.85 -4.08
C SER A 149 2.87 13.56 -5.37
N GLU A 150 2.41 13.08 -6.53
CA GLU A 150 2.74 13.65 -7.84
C GLU A 150 1.49 13.67 -8.74
N ILE A 151 0.50 14.49 -8.37
CA ILE A 151 -0.83 14.51 -9.01
C ILE A 151 -0.75 14.71 -10.54
N ALA A 152 0.22 15.50 -11.01
CA ALA A 152 0.39 15.77 -12.44
C ALA A 152 0.97 14.58 -13.24
N TYR A 153 1.53 13.56 -12.60
CA TYR A 153 2.24 12.47 -13.27
C TYR A 153 1.33 11.32 -13.75
N ALA A 154 0.33 10.98 -12.94
CA ALA A 154 -0.62 9.91 -13.21
C ALA A 154 -2.03 10.47 -13.44
N THR A 155 -2.76 9.85 -14.35
CA THR A 155 -4.17 10.12 -14.60
C THR A 155 -5.06 9.26 -13.72
N ASP A 156 -6.30 9.69 -13.48
CA ASP A 156 -7.25 8.90 -12.69
C ASP A 156 -7.55 7.53 -13.34
N ALA A 157 -7.50 7.46 -14.68
CA ALA A 157 -7.65 6.20 -15.41
C ALA A 157 -6.52 5.19 -15.11
N GLU A 158 -5.30 5.66 -14.88
CA GLU A 158 -4.16 4.79 -14.52
C GLU A 158 -4.24 4.30 -13.06
N ILE A 159 -4.96 5.04 -12.21
CA ILE A 159 -5.18 4.76 -10.78
C ILE A 159 -6.42 3.88 -10.55
N ALA A 160 -7.34 3.83 -11.51
CA ALA A 160 -8.59 3.05 -11.49
C ALA A 160 -8.42 1.54 -11.21
N LYS A 161 -7.19 1.01 -11.22
CA LYS A 161 -6.87 -0.37 -10.83
C LYS A 161 -7.35 -0.72 -9.42
N ALA A 162 -7.50 0.26 -8.53
CA ALA A 162 -8.07 0.07 -7.19
C ALA A 162 -9.51 -0.49 -7.20
N HIS A 163 -10.26 -0.32 -8.30
CA HIS A 163 -11.64 -0.81 -8.45
C HIS A 163 -11.75 -2.35 -8.56
N MET A 164 -10.64 -3.07 -8.65
CA MET A 164 -10.66 -4.54 -8.48
C MET A 164 -10.99 -4.96 -7.03
N LEU A 165 -10.71 -4.10 -6.03
CA LEU A 165 -10.92 -4.46 -4.62
C LEU A 165 -12.38 -4.67 -4.26
N PRO A 166 -13.28 -3.72 -4.56
CA PRO A 166 -14.71 -3.90 -4.31
C PRO A 166 -15.27 -5.16 -4.98
N TYR A 167 -14.83 -5.46 -6.19
CA TYR A 167 -15.23 -6.68 -6.90
C TYR A 167 -14.77 -7.93 -6.16
N MET A 168 -13.50 -7.98 -5.75
CA MET A 168 -12.95 -9.10 -4.98
C MET A 168 -13.69 -9.29 -3.65
N LEU A 169 -13.97 -8.21 -2.93
CA LEU A 169 -14.72 -8.22 -1.68
C LEU A 169 -16.10 -8.86 -1.88
N ARG A 170 -16.86 -8.42 -2.90
CA ARG A 170 -18.19 -8.97 -3.20
C ARG A 170 -18.13 -10.46 -3.55
N MET A 171 -17.16 -10.85 -4.37
CA MET A 171 -17.08 -12.22 -4.88
C MET A 171 -16.63 -13.24 -3.85
N LEU A 172 -15.79 -12.83 -2.89
CA LEU A 172 -15.28 -13.71 -1.85
C LEU A 172 -16.14 -13.69 -0.57
N SER A 173 -17.03 -12.71 -0.42
CA SER A 173 -18.04 -12.69 0.64
C SER A 173 -19.06 -13.80 0.46
N THR A 174 -19.53 -14.36 1.58
CA THR A 174 -20.46 -15.50 1.57
C THR A 174 -21.83 -15.14 2.15
N GLY A 175 -22.86 -15.88 1.74
CA GLY A 175 -24.21 -15.74 2.29
C GLY A 175 -24.78 -14.32 2.17
N ALA A 176 -25.46 -13.87 3.24
CA ALA A 176 -26.14 -12.57 3.26
C ALA A 176 -25.16 -11.37 3.20
N GLU A 177 -23.90 -11.55 3.61
CA GLU A 177 -22.88 -10.49 3.58
C GLU A 177 -22.56 -10.06 2.14
N ARG A 178 -22.63 -10.97 1.17
CA ARG A 178 -22.41 -10.67 -0.25
C ARG A 178 -23.36 -9.60 -0.78
N GLU A 179 -24.59 -9.55 -0.28
CA GLU A 179 -25.59 -8.55 -0.67
C GLU A 179 -25.30 -7.17 -0.04
N LEU A 180 -24.52 -7.13 1.06
CA LEU A 180 -24.12 -5.90 1.73
C LEU A 180 -22.93 -5.21 1.05
N TYR A 181 -22.16 -5.93 0.22
CA TYR A 181 -20.96 -5.41 -0.43
C TYR A 181 -21.18 -5.31 -1.94
N THR A 182 -21.84 -4.23 -2.38
CA THR A 182 -21.92 -3.89 -3.81
C THR A 182 -20.53 -3.52 -4.34
N VAL A 183 -20.35 -3.63 -5.67
CA VAL A 183 -19.08 -3.24 -6.31
C VAL A 183 -18.91 -1.72 -6.41
N ASP A 184 -19.98 -0.97 -6.16
CA ASP A 184 -20.03 0.48 -6.28
C ASP A 184 -19.43 1.14 -5.03
N PHE A 185 -18.15 1.48 -5.14
CA PHE A 185 -17.45 2.30 -4.16
C PHE A 185 -17.26 3.71 -4.72
N THR A 186 -17.44 4.72 -3.88
CA THR A 186 -17.03 6.09 -4.21
C THR A 186 -15.52 6.16 -4.27
N HIS A 187 -14.97 6.84 -5.27
CA HIS A 187 -13.53 7.02 -5.46
C HIS A 187 -13.19 8.50 -5.48
N GLU A 188 -12.15 8.86 -4.74
CA GLU A 188 -11.56 10.19 -4.80
C GLU A 188 -10.03 10.11 -4.80
N ARG A 189 -9.41 11.07 -5.49
CA ARG A 189 -7.99 11.34 -5.40
C ARG A 189 -7.82 12.65 -4.66
N GLU A 190 -7.29 12.59 -3.45
CA GLU A 190 -7.19 13.75 -2.58
C GLU A 190 -6.08 14.69 -3.06
N SER A 191 -6.42 15.97 -3.19
CA SER A 191 -5.51 16.99 -3.72
C SER A 191 -4.82 17.81 -2.63
N GLY A 192 -5.35 17.79 -1.40
CA GLY A 192 -4.80 18.52 -0.25
C GLY A 192 -3.59 17.86 0.42
N VAL A 193 -3.01 16.81 -0.18
CA VAL A 193 -1.87 16.08 0.39
C VAL A 193 -0.52 16.70 0.01
N PRO A 194 0.50 16.61 0.89
CA PRO A 194 1.85 17.10 0.60
C PRO A 194 2.39 16.59 -0.74
N GLN A 195 2.68 17.47 -1.69
CA GLN A 195 3.19 17.09 -3.01
C GLN A 195 4.72 16.99 -3.02
N ASN A 196 5.25 15.94 -3.63
CA ASN A 196 6.66 15.70 -3.85
C ASN A 196 7.23 16.68 -4.87
N LYS A 197 8.25 17.46 -4.48
CA LYS A 197 8.95 18.41 -5.37
C LYS A 197 10.20 17.83 -6.03
N GLN A 198 10.62 16.62 -5.66
CA GLN A 198 11.86 15.99 -6.12
C GLN A 198 11.57 14.61 -6.71
N SER A 199 12.18 14.25 -7.84
CA SER A 199 11.98 12.91 -8.40
C SER A 199 12.53 11.82 -7.47
N GLY A 200 11.82 10.69 -7.36
CA GLY A 200 12.31 9.48 -6.69
C GLY A 200 11.87 9.27 -5.23
N ASP A 201 11.15 10.21 -4.62
CA ASP A 201 10.67 10.10 -3.23
C ASP A 201 9.21 9.58 -3.10
N CYS A 202 8.49 9.29 -4.20
CA CYS A 202 7.07 8.87 -4.16
C CYS A 202 6.78 7.67 -3.24
N GLY A 203 7.72 6.71 -3.15
CA GLY A 203 7.63 5.58 -2.21
C GLY A 203 7.64 6.01 -0.73
N VAL A 204 8.44 7.03 -0.38
CA VAL A 204 8.49 7.59 0.99
C VAL A 204 7.18 8.30 1.32
N TYR A 205 6.66 9.09 0.39
CA TYR A 205 5.36 9.74 0.56
C TYR A 205 4.23 8.71 0.72
N CYS A 206 4.21 7.68 -0.13
CA CYS A 206 3.24 6.59 -0.03
C CYS A 206 3.23 5.94 1.36
N LEU A 207 4.41 5.54 1.86
CA LEU A 207 4.54 4.99 3.23
C LEU A 207 4.07 5.98 4.29
N LYS A 208 4.40 7.27 4.13
CA LYS A 208 4.06 8.28 5.11
C LYS A 208 2.57 8.58 5.17
N TYR A 209 1.89 8.61 4.03
CA TYR A 209 0.43 8.78 4.00
C TYR A 209 -0.26 7.61 4.71
N ILE A 210 0.19 6.37 4.46
CA ILE A 210 -0.34 5.18 5.14
C ILE A 210 -0.09 5.28 6.65
N GLU A 211 1.14 5.56 7.07
CA GLU A 211 1.51 5.69 8.48
C GLU A 211 0.68 6.75 9.19
N CYS A 212 0.65 7.98 8.68
CA CYS A 212 -0.08 9.09 9.28
C CYS A 212 -1.57 8.79 9.38
N HIS A 213 -2.19 8.34 8.29
CA HIS A 213 -3.61 8.07 8.32
C HIS A 213 -3.95 6.91 9.28
N ALA A 214 -3.15 5.84 9.29
CA ALA A 214 -3.36 4.70 10.21
C ALA A 214 -3.17 5.08 11.69
N LEU A 215 -2.25 6.00 11.99
CA LEU A 215 -2.06 6.57 13.33
C LEU A 215 -3.08 7.66 13.70
N GLY A 216 -3.96 8.06 12.78
CA GLY A 216 -4.91 9.16 13.01
C GLY A 216 -4.24 10.54 13.09
N MET A 217 -3.07 10.69 12.48
CA MET A 217 -2.27 11.92 12.47
C MET A 217 -2.47 12.71 11.17
N PRO A 218 -2.40 14.05 11.20
CA PRO A 218 -2.39 14.85 9.98
C PRO A 218 -1.14 14.55 9.15
N PHE A 219 -1.24 14.74 7.83
CA PHE A 219 -0.07 14.62 6.96
C PHE A 219 0.93 15.73 7.28
N PRO A 220 2.22 15.38 7.46
CA PRO A 220 3.24 16.36 7.79
C PRO A 220 3.48 17.31 6.60
N PRO A 221 3.93 18.54 6.85
CA PRO A 221 4.42 19.42 5.78
C PRO A 221 5.53 18.74 4.96
N HIS A 222 5.58 19.05 3.67
CA HIS A 222 6.58 18.53 2.71
C HIS A 222 8.03 18.53 3.25
N GLU A 223 8.40 19.55 4.01
CA GLU A 223 9.76 19.71 4.56
C GLU A 223 10.16 18.60 5.54
N LEU A 224 9.20 18.01 6.27
CA LEU A 224 9.47 16.93 7.22
C LEU A 224 9.64 15.58 6.51
N ILE A 225 8.90 15.38 5.42
CA ILE A 225 8.99 14.18 4.57
C ILE A 225 10.36 14.15 3.86
N ASN A 226 10.84 15.30 3.38
CA ASN A 226 12.09 15.38 2.63
C ASN A 226 13.34 15.66 3.48
N GLY A 227 13.20 16.33 4.63
CA GLY A 227 14.33 16.93 5.36
C GLY A 227 14.70 16.30 6.71
N THR A 228 13.72 15.81 7.50
CA THR A 228 13.96 15.42 8.90
C THR A 228 13.71 13.94 9.17
N GLU A 229 12.71 13.31 8.55
CA GLU A 229 12.37 11.91 8.88
C GLU A 229 13.35 10.88 8.32
N LYS A 230 14.15 11.22 7.29
CA LYS A 230 15.32 10.41 6.93
C LYS A 230 16.22 10.20 8.16
N ARG A 231 16.28 11.15 9.11
CA ARG A 231 17.04 11.04 10.37
C ARG A 231 16.25 10.38 11.51
N ASP A 232 14.91 10.40 11.51
CA ASP A 232 14.09 9.91 12.64
C ASP A 232 13.90 8.38 12.68
N TYR A 233 14.18 7.66 11.58
CA TYR A 233 14.38 6.20 11.62
C TYR A 233 15.54 5.76 12.55
N LYS A 234 16.36 6.70 13.07
CA LYS A 234 17.37 6.44 14.11
C LYS A 234 16.78 6.01 15.45
N HIS A 235 15.51 6.30 15.76
CA HIS A 235 14.94 6.04 17.08
C HIS A 235 14.18 4.72 17.22
N LEU A 236 14.11 3.90 16.16
CA LEU A 236 13.37 2.63 16.18
C LEU A 236 14.12 1.43 16.81
N GLY A 237 15.18 1.67 17.57
CA GLY A 237 15.77 0.65 18.46
C GLY A 237 16.27 -0.63 17.80
N LEU A 238 16.51 -0.61 16.48
CA LEU A 238 17.07 -1.74 15.75
C LEU A 238 18.58 -1.53 15.64
N TYR A 239 19.31 -1.75 16.75
CA TYR A 239 20.73 -2.09 16.93
C TYR A 239 21.22 -1.51 18.27
N ASP A 240 21.49 -2.40 19.24
CA ASP A 240 22.69 -2.26 20.08
C ASP A 240 23.90 -2.80 19.29
#